data_AF-A0A0B8P987-F1
#
_entry.id   AF-A0A0B8P987-F1
#
_cell.length_a   1.000
_cell.length_b   1.000
_cell.length_c   1.000
_cell.angle_alpha   90.00
_cell.angle_beta   90.00
_cell.angle_gamma   90.00
#
_symmetry.space_group_name_H-M   'P 1'
#
loop_
_entity.id
_entity.type
_entity.pdbx_description
1 polymer ?
#
loop_
_entity_poly.entity_id
_entity_poly.type
_entity_poly.pdbx_seq_one_letter_code
_entity_poly.pdbx_strand_id
1 'polypeptide(L)' 'MIEADRLIAADNPTFKDEEAIDRAIRPKKLADYQGQDHVRGQMEIFIKAAQLRNEP' A
#
# COMPACT_ATOMS: atom_id res chain seq x y z
N MET A 1 6.76 -5.84 34.93
CA MET A 1 6.26 -5.02 33.81
C MET A 1 5.14 -5.83 33.18
N ILE A 2 3.95 -5.25 33.01
CA ILE A 2 2.81 -5.96 32.41
C ILE A 2 3.10 -6.05 30.92
N GLU A 3 3.37 -7.25 30.43
CA GLU A 3 3.31 -7.55 29.00
C GLU A 3 1.84 -7.39 28.60
N ALA A 4 1.54 -6.32 27.85
CA ALA A 4 0.22 -6.12 27.30
C ALA A 4 -0.06 -7.27 26.34
N ASP A 5 -0.94 -8.17 26.75
CA ASP A 5 -1.51 -9.23 25.95
C ASP A 5 -2.21 -8.59 24.74
N ARG A 6 -1.45 -8.40 23.65
CA ARG A 6 -1.98 -7.87 22.40
C ARG A 6 -2.80 -8.99 21.77
N LEU A 7 -4.07 -9.06 22.16
CA LEU A 7 -5.05 -9.90 21.51
C LEU A 7 -5.32 -9.37 20.09
N ILE A 8 -4.45 -9.69 19.13
CA ILE A 8 -4.74 -9.52 17.71
C ILE A 8 -5.59 -10.72 17.31
N ALA A 9 -6.90 -10.61 17.49
CA ALA A 9 -7.83 -11.60 16.97
C ALA A 9 -7.78 -11.54 15.44
N ALA A 10 -6.91 -12.37 14.83
CA ALA A 10 -6.65 -12.41 13.39
C ALA A 10 -7.91 -12.68 12.54
N ASP A 11 -9.00 -13.15 13.16
CA ASP A 11 -10.25 -13.54 12.50
C ASP A 11 -11.46 -12.72 12.97
N ASN A 12 -11.25 -11.51 13.52
CA ASN A 12 -12.36 -10.63 13.85
C ASN A 12 -13.01 -10.11 12.53
N PRO A 13 -14.32 -10.35 12.31
CA PRO A 13 -15.03 -9.88 11.11
C PRO A 13 -14.85 -8.38 10.84
N THR A 14 -14.71 -7.57 11.90
CA THR A 14 -14.52 -6.12 11.79
C THR A 14 -13.25 -5.73 11.03
N PHE A 15 -12.17 -6.53 11.09
CA PHE A 15 -10.93 -6.26 10.33
C PHE A 15 -11.13 -6.41 8.81
N LYS A 16 -12.08 -7.23 8.35
CA LYS A 16 -12.37 -7.39 6.91
C LYS A 16 -13.02 -6.13 6.34
N ASP A 17 -13.86 -5.48 7.13
CA ASP A 17 -14.52 -4.23 6.74
C ASP A 17 -13.52 -3.06 6.71
N GLU A 18 -12.61 -3.00 7.70
CA GLU A 18 -11.52 -2.03 7.72
C GLU A 18 -10.58 -2.18 6.51
N GLU A 19 -10.23 -3.42 6.13
CA GLU A 19 -9.40 -3.66 4.95
C GLU A 19 -10.09 -3.20 3.64
N ALA A 20 -11.40 -3.41 3.52
CA ALA A 20 -12.17 -2.94 2.37
C ALA A 20 -12.14 -1.42 2.24
N ILE A 21 -12.28 -0.71 3.36
CA ILE A 21 -12.19 0.76 3.44
C ILE A 21 -10.78 1.22 3.09
N ASP A 22 -9.74 0.62 3.68
CA ASP A 22 -8.34 0.95 3.42
C ASP A 22 -7.97 0.76 1.95
N ARG A 23 -8.45 -0.30 1.32
CA ARG A 23 -8.23 -0.53 -0.12
C ARG A 23 -8.94 0.51 -0.98
N ALA A 24 -10.11 0.99 -0.55
CA ALA A 24 -10.88 2.00 -1.28
C ALA A 24 -10.19 3.38 -1.30
N ILE A 25 -9.45 3.73 -0.24
CA ILE A 25 -8.73 5.01 -0.14
C ILE A 25 -7.34 5.01 -0.78
N ARG A 26 -6.79 3.83 -1.13
CA ARG A 26 -5.45 3.73 -1.72
C ARG A 26 -5.40 4.39 -3.12
N PRO A 27 -4.36 5.20 -3.41
CA PRO A 27 -4.10 5.72 -4.74
C PRO A 27 -4.02 4.62 -5.80
N LYS A 28 -4.70 4.80 -6.93
CA LYS A 28 -4.70 3.84 -8.06
C LYS A 28 -3.60 4.12 -9.08
N LYS A 29 -3.11 5.36 -9.13
CA LYS A 29 -2.01 5.77 -10.00
C LYS A 29 -0.88 6.33 -9.15
N LEU A 30 0.34 6.20 -9.66
CA LEU A 30 1.52 6.78 -9.00
C LEU A 30 1.43 8.31 -8.87
N ALA A 31 0.74 8.98 -9.80
CA ALA A 31 0.49 10.42 -9.76
C ALA A 31 -0.43 10.85 -8.61
N ASP A 32 -1.29 9.95 -8.13
CA ASP A 32 -2.20 10.21 -7.01
C ASP A 32 -1.53 9.90 -5.65
N TYR A 33 -0.30 9.36 -5.67
CA TYR A 33 0.44 9.03 -4.46
C TYR A 33 1.09 10.27 -3.85
N GLN A 34 0.71 10.58 -2.61
CA GLN A 34 1.21 11.74 -1.89
C GLN A 34 2.25 11.32 -0.84
N GLY A 35 3.38 12.04 -0.82
CA GLY A 35 4.51 11.78 0.07
C GLY A 35 5.56 10.85 -0.56
N GLN A 36 6.64 10.62 0.19
CA GLN A 36 7.81 9.82 -0.24
C GLN A 36 8.33 10.18 -1.64
N ASP A 37 8.62 11.45 -1.90
CA ASP A 37 9.02 11.95 -3.23
C ASP A 37 10.19 11.19 -3.84
N HIS A 38 11.18 10.80 -3.03
CA HIS A 38 12.31 10.00 -3.52
C HIS A 38 11.85 8.65 -4.08
N VAL A 39 10.98 7.94 -3.37
CA VAL A 39 10.46 6.63 -3.78
C VAL A 39 9.58 6.77 -5.01
N ARG A 40 8.68 7.76 -5.03
CA ARG A 40 7.82 8.06 -6.18
C ARG A 40 8.65 8.33 -7.44
N GLY A 41 9.69 9.15 -7.32
CA GLY A 41 10.60 9.44 -8.44
C GLY A 41 11.31 8.20 -8.99
N GLN A 42 11.76 7.29 -8.12
CA GLN A 42 12.36 6.02 -8.57
C GLN A 42 11.33 5.12 -9.27
N MET A 43 10.11 5.02 -8.73
CA MET A 43 9.04 4.25 -9.35
C MET A 43 8.69 4.78 -10.75
N GLU A 44 8.68 6.09 -10.97
CA GLU A 44 8.48 6.67 -12.30
C GLU A 44 9.53 6.19 -13.32
N ILE A 45 10.80 6.14 -12.91
CA ILE A 45 11.90 5.64 -13.74
C ILE A 45 11.71 4.15 -14.04
N PHE A 46 11.41 3.34 -13.02
CA PHE A 46 11.21 1.89 -13.18
C PHE A 46 10.04 1.56 -14.09
N ILE A 47 8.88 2.19 -13.89
CA ILE A 47 7.69 1.97 -14.70
C ILE A 47 7.97 2.33 -16.16
N LYS A 48 8.61 3.49 -16.41
CA LYS A 48 8.98 3.89 -17.77
C LYS A 48 9.95 2.90 -18.40
N ALA A 49 10.94 2.42 -17.66
CA ALA A 49 11.89 1.44 -18.15
C ALA A 49 11.24 0.08 -18.45
N ALA A 50 10.31 -0.38 -17.60
CA ALA A 50 9.53 -1.60 -17.81
C ALA A 50 8.67 -1.53 -19.08
N GLN A 51 7.99 -0.38 -19.29
CA GLN A 51 7.23 -0.12 -20.52
C GLN A 51 8.11 -0.18 -21.77
N LEU A 52 9.30 0.44 -21.74
CA LEU A 52 10.25 0.40 -22.86
C LEU A 52 10.75 -1.02 -23.15
N ARG A 53 10.82 -1.88 -22.12
CA ARG A 53 11.18 -3.29 -22.27
C ARG A 53 9.99 -4.20 -22.63
N ASN A 54 8.77 -3.65 -22.70
CA ASN A 54 7.52 -4.41 -22.85
C ASN A 54 7.37 -5.52 -21.80
N GLU A 55 7.69 -5.20 -20.54
CA GLU A 55 7.48 -6.12 -19.44
C GLU A 55 5.97 -6.32 -19.18
N PRO A 56 5.55 -7.55 -18.83
CA PRO A 56 4.15 -7.88 -18.57
C PRO A 56 3.59 -7.23 -17.30
#